data_AF-A0A5B9WR01-F1
#
_entry.id   AF-A0A5B9WR01-F1
#
_cell.length_a   1.000
_cell.length_b   1.000
_cell.length_c   1.000
_cell.angle_alpha   90.00
_cell.angle_beta   90.00
_cell.angle_gamma   90.00
#
_symmetry.space_group_name_H-M   'P 1'
#
loop_
_entity.id
_entity.type
_entity.pdbx_description
1 polymer ?
#
loop_
_entity_poly.entity_id
_entity_poly.type
_entity_poly.pdbx_seq_one_letter_code
_entity_poly.pdbx_strand_id
1 'polypeptide(L)' 'MEDYIISVNRIEELQMIKDIQSLESIMERARRAIIGGAAVILVRESAGGKQEKFDAITDETGFRQYRERVFRYL' A
#
# COMPACT_ATOMS: atom_id res chain seq x y z
N MET A 1 -11.78 2.37 -14.42
CA MET A 1 -10.45 2.03 -13.90
C MET A 1 -10.65 1.56 -12.48
N GLU A 2 -10.06 0.42 -12.11
CA GLU A 2 -10.25 -0.14 -10.78
C GLU A 2 -9.18 0.41 -9.82
N ASP A 3 -9.60 0.79 -8.63
CA ASP A 3 -8.69 1.23 -7.57
C ASP A 3 -7.79 0.06 -7.13
N TYR A 4 -6.55 0.38 -6.78
CA TYR A 4 -5.58 -0.60 -6.31
C TYR A 4 -5.65 -0.76 -4.79
N ILE A 5 -5.92 -1.97 -4.32
CA ILE A 5 -6.07 -2.24 -2.88
C ILE A 5 -4.74 -2.75 -2.30
N ILE A 6 -4.29 -2.14 -1.21
CA ILE A 6 -3.15 -2.61 -0.40
C ILE A 6 -3.66 -3.00 0.99
N SER A 7 -3.38 -4.24 1.39
CA SER A 7 -3.56 -4.67 2.78
C SER A 7 -2.40 -4.15 3.63
N VAL A 8 -2.70 -3.32 4.62
CA VAL A 8 -1.71 -2.77 5.56
C VAL A 8 -1.08 -3.89 6.39
N ASN A 9 -1.85 -4.90 6.79
CA ASN A 9 -1.34 -6.08 7.50
C ASN A 9 -0.24 -6.77 6.69
N ARG A 10 -0.45 -6.91 5.37
CA ARG A 10 0.55 -7.52 4.48
C ARG A 10 1.83 -6.70 4.40
N ILE A 11 1.72 -5.37 4.38
CA ILE A 11 2.90 -4.49 4.39
C ILE A 11 3.69 -4.66 5.69
N GLU A 12 3.00 -4.69 6.84
CA GLU A 12 3.62 -4.88 8.16
C GLU A 12 4.34 -6.24 8.26
N GLU A 13 3.73 -7.32 7.76
CA GLU A 13 4.36 -8.66 7.68
C GLU A 13 5.66 -8.64 6.86
N LEU A 14 5.60 -8.06 5.65
CA LEU A 14 6.77 -7.98 4.76
C LEU A 14 7.88 -7.10 5.35
N GLN A 15 7.52 -6.03 6.05
CA GLN A 15 8.47 -5.20 6.80
C GLN A 15 9.16 -6.02 7.91
N MET A 16 8.40 -6.82 8.66
CA MET A 16 8.93 -7.65 9.74
C MET A 16 9.97 -8.66 9.24
N ILE A 17 9.74 -9.28 8.08
CA ILE A 17 10.68 -10.23 7.47
C ILE A 17 11.70 -9.57 6.53
N LYS A 18 11.66 -8.23 6.40
CA LYS A 18 12.51 -7.44 5.50
C LYS A 18 12.48 -7.89 4.05
N ASP A 19 11.31 -8.31 3.56
CA ASP A 19 11.13 -8.68 2.15
C ASP A 19 10.93 -7.42 1.29
N ILE A 20 12.05 -6.76 1.00
CA ILE A 20 12.10 -5.52 0.22
C ILE A 20 11.59 -5.74 -1.21
N GLN A 21 11.85 -6.91 -1.81
CA GLN A 21 11.44 -7.19 -3.19
C GLN A 21 9.91 -7.24 -3.32
N SER A 22 9.24 -7.93 -2.40
CA SER A 22 7.78 -7.97 -2.38
C SER A 22 7.18 -6.59 -2.13
N LEU A 23 7.77 -5.81 -1.23
CA LEU A 23 7.33 -4.43 -0.96
C LEU A 23 7.47 -3.53 -2.19
N GLU A 24 8.62 -3.53 -2.86
CA GLU A 24 8.83 -2.74 -4.09
C GLU A 24 7.85 -3.17 -5.19
N SER A 25 7.59 -4.48 -5.35
CA SER A 25 6.60 -4.99 -6.31
C SER A 25 5.18 -4.45 -6.05
N ILE A 26 4.77 -4.37 -4.79
CA ILE A 26 3.48 -3.77 -4.39
C ILE A 26 3.46 -2.28 -4.71
N MET A 27 4.52 -1.55 -4.34
CA MET A 27 4.61 -0.11 -4.58
C MET A 27 4.63 0.22 -6.07
N GLU A 28 5.30 -0.55 -6.91
CA GLU A 28 5.32 -0.33 -8.36
C GLU A 28 3.95 -0.58 -9.02
N ARG A 29 3.14 -1.48 -8.47
CA ARG A 29 1.74 -1.66 -8.93
C ARG A 29 0.87 -0.49 -8.48
N ALA A 30 1.01 -0.07 -7.23
CA ALA A 30 0.29 1.08 -6.67
C ALA A 30 0.63 2.38 -7.41
N ARG A 31 1.91 2.60 -7.73
CA ARG A 31 2.38 3.74 -8.51
C ARG A 31 1.72 3.78 -9.90
N ARG A 32 1.65 2.63 -10.59
CA ARG A 32 1.00 2.54 -11.90
C ARG A 32 -0.50 2.88 -11.82
N ALA A 33 -1.18 2.48 -10.74
CA ALA A 33 -2.57 2.86 -10.52
C ALA A 33 -2.73 4.38 -10.38
N ILE A 34 -1.90 5.02 -9.54
CA ILE A 34 -1.89 6.48 -9.35
C ILE A 34 -1.61 7.21 -10.67
N ILE A 35 -0.60 6.80 -11.44
CA ILE A 35 -0.26 7.41 -12.74
C ILE A 35 -1.42 7.25 -13.74
N GLY A 36 -2.14 6.13 -13.66
CA GLY A 36 -3.35 5.91 -14.45
C GLY A 36 -4.54 6.78 -14.03
N GLY A 37 -4.48 7.45 -12.88
CA GLY A 37 -5.60 8.22 -12.32
C GLY A 37 -6.56 7.38 -11.46
N ALA A 38 -6.18 6.17 -11.07
CA ALA A 38 -6.91 5.37 -10.07
C ALA A 38 -6.38 5.66 -8.66
N ALA A 39 -7.21 5.41 -7.63
CA ALA A 39 -6.77 5.55 -6.25
C ALA A 39 -6.06 4.29 -5.76
N VAL A 40 -5.22 4.46 -4.74
CA VAL A 40 -4.69 3.36 -3.92
C VAL A 40 -5.44 3.34 -2.60
N ILE A 41 -6.20 2.28 -2.36
CA ILE A 41 -7.02 2.12 -1.15
C ILE A 41 -6.25 1.27 -0.15
N LEU A 42 -5.96 1.83 1.02
CA LEU A 42 -5.37 1.09 2.11
C LEU A 42 -6.47 0.44 2.93
N VAL A 43 -6.41 -0.88 3.08
CA VAL A 43 -7.34 -1.65 3.89
C VAL A 43 -6.61 -2.34 5.03
N ARG A 44 -7.28 -2.49 6.16
CA ARG A 44 -6.80 -3.29 7.28
C ARG A 44 -7.78 -4.43 7.53
N GLU A 45 -7.23 -5.63 7.67
CA GLU A 45 -7.97 -6.82 8.06
C GLU A 45 -7.98 -6.94 9.58
N SER A 46 -9.19 -6.99 10.14
CA SER A 46 -9.44 -7.30 11.54
C SER A 46 -9.47 -8.82 11.75
N ALA A 47 -9.20 -9.27 12.98
CA ALA A 47 -9.15 -10.70 13.33
C ALA A 47 -10.41 -11.52 12.97
N GLY A 48 -11.56 -10.87 12.78
CA GLY A 48 -12.80 -11.50 12.31
C GLY A 48 -12.96 -11.57 10.78
N GLY A 49 -11.91 -11.28 10.00
CA GLY A 49 -11.93 -11.28 8.54
C GLY A 49 -12.62 -10.07 7.89
N LYS A 50 -13.00 -9.06 8.69
CA LYS A 50 -13.53 -7.79 8.16
C LYS A 50 -12.40 -6.94 7.62
N GLN A 51 -12.53 -6.53 6.36
CA GLN A 51 -11.69 -5.52 5.74
C GLN A 51 -12.30 -4.14 5.98
N GLU A 52 -11.53 -3.25 6.60
CA GLU A 52 -11.93 -1.87 6.82
C GLU A 52 -11.02 -0.94 6.00
N LYS A 53 -11.63 0.00 5.27
CA LYS A 53 -10.90 1.04 4.57
C LYS A 53 -10.25 1.95 5.62
N PHE A 54 -8.93 1.97 5.61
CA PHE A 54 -8.12 2.75 6.52
C PHE A 54 -7.80 4.13 5.94
N ASP A 55 -7.42 4.18 4.66
CA ASP A 55 -7.03 5.42 3.98
C ASP A 55 -7.17 5.29 2.45
N ALA A 56 -7.08 6.40 1.73
CA ALA A 56 -7.01 6.43 0.27
C ALA A 56 -5.99 7.45 -0.21
N ILE A 57 -5.12 7.02 -1.11
CA ILE A 57 -4.12 7.85 -1.76
C ILE A 57 -4.58 8.07 -3.19
N THR A 58 -4.78 9.32 -3.60
CA THR A 58 -5.31 9.66 -4.92
C THR A 58 -4.34 10.45 -5.79
N ASP A 59 -3.15 10.76 -5.27
CA ASP A 59 -2.15 11.56 -5.97
C ASP A 59 -0.72 11.05 -5.70
N GLU A 60 0.20 11.51 -6.55
CA GLU A 60 1.60 11.09 -6.52
C GLU A 60 2.34 11.56 -5.26
N THR A 61 1.96 12.71 -4.70
CA THR A 61 2.62 13.27 -3.52
C THR A 61 2.30 12.44 -2.28
N GLY A 62 1.02 12.13 -2.05
CA GLY A 62 0.60 11.23 -0.99
C GLY A 62 1.20 9.84 -1.15
N PHE A 63 1.30 9.35 -2.40
CA PHE A 63 1.92 8.06 -2.68
C PHE A 63 3.41 8.02 -2.33
N ARG A 64 4.18 9.05 -2.70
CA ARG A 64 5.61 9.16 -2.34
C ARG A 64 5.81 9.15 -0.81
N GLN A 65 5.01 9.94 -0.09
CA GLN A 65 5.06 9.98 1.37
C GLN A 65 4.69 8.63 2.01
N TYR A 66 3.75 7.90 1.44
CA TYR A 66 3.41 6.56 1.90
C TYR A 66 4.58 5.59 1.68
N ARG A 67 5.15 5.56 0.47
CA ARG A 67 6.33 4.73 0.15
C ARG A 67 7.48 5.00 1.11
N GLU A 68 7.84 6.27 1.31
CA GLU A 68 8.91 6.65 2.26
C GLU A 68 8.64 6.16 3.69
N ARG A 69 7.39 6.22 4.16
CA ARG A 69 7.01 5.71 5.48
C ARG A 69 7.18 4.19 5.57
N VAL A 70 6.80 3.45 4.52
CA VAL A 70 6.95 1.98 4.48
C VAL A 70 8.42 1.56 4.50
N PHE A 71 9.30 2.26 3.79
CA PHE A 71 10.72 1.88 3.74
C PHE A 71 11.60 2.54 4.80
N ARG A 72 11.07 3.43 5.65
CA ARG A 72 11.86 4.25 6.60
C ARG A 72 12.78 3.43 7.53
N TYR A 73 12.36 2.23 7.92
CA TYR A 73 13.06 1.40 8.91
C TYR A 73 13.50 0.03 8.37
N LEU A 74 13.51 -0.14 7.04
CA LEU A 74 13.97 -1.36 6.36
C LEU A 74 15.40 -1.20 5.85
#